data_AF-A0A822L755-F1
#
_entry.id   AF-A0A822L755-F1
#
_cell.length_a   1.000
_cell.length_b   1.000
_cell.length_c   1.000
_cell.angle_alpha   90.00
_cell.angle_beta   90.00
_cell.angle_gamma   90.00
#
_symmetry.space_group_name_H-M   'P 1'
#
loop_
_entity.id
_entity.type
_entity.pdbx_description
1 polymer ?
#
loop_
_entity_poly.entity_id
_entity_poly.type
_entity_poly.pdbx_seq_one_letter_code
_entity_poly.pdbx_strand_id
1 'polypeptide(L)'
;MPEEASLTEEEPPAPEPVVVIPEEIDYSVLKTKIDVEMKRLAWTTEKGREYLISTYGKKSRLLLTNEELLEFYNYLSSISA
;
A
#
# COMPACT_ATOMS: atom_id res chain seq x y z
N MET A 1 -1.31 -50.72 -26.95
CA MET A 1 -0.54 -49.49 -26.65
C MET A 1 0.25 -49.12 -27.89
N PRO A 2 0.51 -47.83 -28.17
CA PRO A 2 -0.10 -46.57 -27.69
C PRO A 2 -0.70 -45.82 -28.91
N GLU A 3 -1.29 -44.63 -28.88
CA GLU A 3 -0.95 -43.41 -28.15
C GLU A 3 -2.22 -42.55 -28.16
N GLU A 4 -2.90 -42.47 -27.02
CA GLU A 4 -3.73 -41.31 -26.72
C GLU A 4 -2.78 -40.12 -26.70
N ALA A 5 -2.66 -39.43 -27.83
CA ALA A 5 -2.17 -38.07 -27.87
C ALA A 5 -3.26 -37.20 -27.22
N SER A 6 -3.39 -37.32 -25.90
CA SER A 6 -3.82 -36.21 -25.06
C SER A 6 -2.72 -35.18 -25.18
N LEU A 7 -2.80 -34.39 -26.26
CA LEU A 7 -2.12 -33.12 -26.35
C LEU A 7 -2.79 -32.25 -25.29
N THR A 8 -2.27 -32.37 -24.06
CA THR A 8 -2.44 -31.37 -23.02
C THR A 8 -1.93 -30.10 -23.66
N GLU A 9 -2.88 -29.25 -24.05
CA GLU A 9 -2.66 -27.84 -24.31
C GLU A 9 -2.24 -27.27 -22.95
N GLU A 10 -0.96 -27.44 -22.58
CA GLU A 10 -0.31 -26.58 -21.59
C GLU A 10 -0.26 -25.19 -22.22
N GLU A 11 -1.40 -24.51 -22.07
CA GLU A 11 -1.47 -23.06 -21.96
C GLU A 11 -0.22 -22.60 -21.19
N PRO A 12 0.60 -21.69 -21.76
CA PRO A 12 1.76 -21.21 -21.03
C PRO A 12 1.25 -20.72 -19.68
N PRO A 13 1.82 -21.16 -18.54
CA PRO A 13 1.36 -20.66 -17.25
C PRO A 13 1.53 -19.14 -17.30
N ALA A 14 0.39 -18.45 -17.40
CA ALA A 14 0.26 -17.03 -17.18
C ALA A 14 1.12 -16.69 -15.95
N PRO A 15 1.85 -15.56 -15.97
CA PRO A 15 2.82 -15.24 -14.93
C PRO A 15 2.18 -15.54 -13.57
N GLU A 16 2.80 -16.49 -12.88
CA GLU A 16 2.33 -17.09 -11.64
C GLU A 16 1.71 -15.99 -10.76
N PRO A 17 0.58 -16.22 -10.08
CA PRO A 17 0.11 -15.29 -9.08
C PRO A 17 1.22 -15.25 -8.05
N VAL A 18 2.06 -14.21 -8.11
CA VAL A 18 3.03 -13.89 -7.07
C VAL A 18 2.19 -13.93 -5.82
N VAL A 19 2.40 -14.96 -5.00
CA VAL A 19 1.77 -15.08 -3.71
C VAL A 19 2.32 -13.90 -2.94
N VAL A 20 1.59 -12.78 -2.99
CA VAL A 20 1.95 -11.55 -2.30
C VAL A 20 1.72 -11.86 -0.83
N ILE A 21 2.74 -12.46 -0.22
CA ILE A 21 2.89 -12.60 1.22
C ILE A 21 2.59 -11.22 1.81
N PRO A 22 1.47 -11.03 2.53
CA PRO A 22 1.11 -9.72 3.07
C PRO A 22 1.92 -9.37 4.34
N GLU A 23 3.12 -9.92 4.50
CA GLU A 23 3.95 -9.72 5.70
C GLU A 23 4.89 -8.52 5.59
N GLU A 24 5.18 -8.04 4.38
CA GLU A 24 5.73 -6.70 4.23
C GLU A 24 4.57 -5.77 3.90
N ILE A 25 4.11 -4.98 4.89
CA ILE A 25 3.28 -3.83 4.57
C ILE A 25 4.13 -2.94 3.69
N ASP A 26 3.96 -3.10 2.38
CA ASP A 26 4.69 -2.34 1.39
C ASP A 26 4.50 -0.85 1.70
N TYR A 27 5.61 -0.17 1.96
CA TYR A 27 5.64 1.26 2.21
C TYR A 27 4.85 2.05 1.15
N SER A 28 4.89 1.56 -0.09
CA SER A 28 4.13 2.09 -1.23
C SER A 28 2.60 1.90 -1.07
N VAL A 29 2.16 0.73 -0.60
CA VAL A 29 0.75 0.44 -0.33
C VAL A 29 0.24 1.33 0.79
N LEU A 30 1.00 1.49 1.87
CA LEU A 30 0.59 2.32 3.01
C LEU A 30 0.50 3.81 2.62
N LYS A 31 1.42 4.32 1.81
CA LYS A 31 1.30 5.67 1.22
C LYS A 31 0.04 5.86 0.40
N THR A 32 -0.30 4.85 -0.40
CA THR A 32 -1.50 4.89 -1.25
C THR A 32 -2.75 4.93 -0.38
N LYS A 33 -2.82 4.11 0.67
CA LYS A 33 -3.91 4.15 1.66
C LYS A 33 -4.03 5.50 2.33
N ILE A 34 -2.92 6.09 2.77
CA ILE A 34 -2.88 7.44 3.36
C ILE A 34 -3.41 8.49 2.37
N ASP A 35 -3.00 8.44 1.10
CA ASP A 35 -3.53 9.37 0.09
C ASP A 35 -5.04 9.21 -0.09
N VAL A 36 -5.56 7.99 -0.06
CA VAL A 36 -7.01 7.72 -0.14
C VAL A 36 -7.73 8.27 1.08
N GLU A 37 -7.21 8.03 2.28
CA GLU A 37 -7.78 8.55 3.53
C GLU A 37 -7.74 10.08 3.58
N MET A 38 -6.61 10.69 3.20
CA MET A 38 -6.49 12.15 3.10
C MET A 38 -7.50 12.72 2.12
N LYS A 39 -7.70 12.10 0.94
CA LYS A 39 -8.73 12.53 -0.02
C LYS A 39 -10.13 12.39 0.55
N ARG A 40 -10.43 11.28 1.25
CA ARG A 40 -11.73 11.04 1.89
C ARG A 40 -12.04 12.11 2.94
N LEU A 41 -11.05 12.48 3.74
CA LEU A 41 -11.15 13.51 4.78
C LEU A 41 -11.05 14.94 4.25
N ALA A 42 -10.93 15.13 2.93
CA ALA A 42 -10.61 16.42 2.30
C ALA A 42 -9.38 17.11 2.90
N TRP A 43 -8.40 16.33 3.36
CA TRP A 43 -7.11 16.83 3.83
C TRP A 43 -6.28 17.28 2.64
N THR A 44 -5.89 18.56 2.65
CA THR A 44 -4.94 19.10 1.70
C THR A 44 -3.54 18.56 1.99
N THR A 45 -2.70 18.52 0.95
CA THR A 45 -1.28 18.19 1.08
C THR A 45 -0.56 19.09 2.07
N GLU A 46 -1.01 20.34 2.20
CA GLU A 46 -0.52 21.31 3.17
C GLU A 46 -0.84 20.89 4.60
N LYS A 47 -2.10 20.57 4.90
CA LYS A 47 -2.51 20.10 6.23
C LYS A 47 -1.80 18.80 6.62
N GLY A 48 -1.67 17.87 5.67
CA GLY A 48 -0.86 16.66 5.89
C GLY A 48 0.59 17.00 6.19
N ARG A 49 1.21 17.90 5.42
CA ARG A 49 2.59 18.34 5.65
C ARG A 49 2.77 19.03 7.01
N GLU A 50 1.87 19.93 7.39
CA GLU A 50 1.90 20.59 8.70
C GLU A 50 1.83 19.57 9.83
N TYR A 51 0.94 18.58 9.71
CA TYR A 51 0.87 17.47 10.65
C TYR A 51 2.20 16.69 10.70
N LEU A 52 2.78 16.35 9.55
CA LEU A 52 4.04 15.62 9.51
C LEU A 52 5.21 16.40 10.14
N ILE A 53 5.23 17.73 9.96
CA ILE A 53 6.23 18.59 10.58
C ILE A 53 5.98 18.71 12.09
N SER A 54 4.73 18.89 12.52
CA SER A 54 4.39 19.05 13.93
C SER A 54 4.55 17.77 14.74
N THR A 55 4.27 16.61 14.15
CA THR A 55 4.28 15.30 14.82
C THR A 55 5.64 14.61 14.69
N TYR A 56 6.24 14.60 13.49
CA TYR A 56 7.49 13.87 13.20
C TYR A 56 8.68 14.79 12.91
N GLY A 57 8.47 16.10 12.75
CA GLY A 57 9.52 17.03 12.29
C GLY A 57 9.84 16.89 10.79
N LYS A 58 9.01 16.20 10.01
CA LYS A 58 9.32 15.84 8.61
C LYS A 58 8.45 16.60 7.61
N LYS A 59 9.10 17.12 6.56
CA LYS A 59 8.43 17.92 5.52
C LYS A 59 7.73 17.09 4.44
N SER A 60 7.91 15.77 4.45
CA SER A 60 7.35 14.88 3.43
C SER A 60 7.16 13.48 3.98
N ARG A 61 6.07 12.84 3.56
CA ARG A 61 5.79 11.42 3.83
C ARG A 61 6.86 10.48 3.30
N LEU A 62 7.65 10.90 2.31
CA LEU A 62 8.81 10.14 1.80
C LEU A 62 9.95 10.04 2.81
N LEU A 63 10.00 10.92 3.80
CA LEU A 63 11.02 10.91 4.85
C LEU A 63 10.56 10.10 6.08
N LEU A 64 9.31 9.67 6.12
CA LEU A 64 8.76 8.87 7.23
C LEU A 64 9.25 7.43 7.14
N THR A 65 9.50 6.83 8.29
CA THR A 65 9.72 5.39 8.47
C THR A 65 8.40 4.63 8.36
N ASN A 66 8.46 3.30 8.27
CA ASN A 66 7.25 2.46 8.22
C ASN A 66 6.35 2.68 9.43
N GLU A 67 6.92 2.80 10.63
CA GLU A 67 6.18 3.05 11.87
C GLU A 67 5.47 4.40 11.86
N GLU A 68 6.18 5.49 11.51
CA GLU A 68 5.58 6.83 11.47
C GLU A 68 4.48 6.91 10.40
N LEU A 69 4.65 6.22 9.28
CA LEU A 69 3.66 6.18 8.21
C LEU A 69 2.43 5.36 8.65
N LEU A 70 2.62 4.28 9.43
CA LEU A 70 1.55 3.50 10.04
C LEU A 70 0.79 4.31 11.09
N GLU A 71 1.50 5.04 11.96
CA GLU A 71 0.88 5.96 12.91
C GLU A 71 0.09 7.05 12.20
N PHE A 72 0.63 7.64 11.13
CA PHE A 72 -0.09 8.65 10.36
C PHE A 72 -1.35 8.06 9.71
N TYR A 73 -1.27 6.85 9.14
CA TYR A 73 -2.43 6.14 8.63
C TYR A 73 -3.47 5.86 9.71
N ASN A 74 -3.05 5.35 10.87
CA ASN A 74 -3.94 5.06 11.99
C ASN A 74 -4.61 6.34 12.52
N TYR A 75 -3.89 7.44 12.57
CA TYR A 75 -4.44 8.74 12.95
C TYR A 75 -5.53 9.20 11.97
N LEU A 76 -5.25 9.14 10.66
CA LEU A 76 -6.26 9.48 9.64
C LEU A 76 -7.48 8.55 9.71
N SER A 77 -7.24 7.24 9.83
CA SER A 77 -8.28 6.23 10.02
C SER A 77 -9.14 6.55 11.25
N SER A 78 -8.52 6.95 12.36
CA SER A 78 -9.22 7.33 13.59
C SER A 78 -10.04 8.61 13.48
N ILE A 79 -9.68 9.56 12.60
CA ILE A 79 -10.51 10.76 12.35
C ILE A 79 -11.74 10.41 11.52
N SER A 80 -11.61 9.40 10.68
CA SER A 80 -12.64 8.99 9.73
C SER A 80 -13.67 7.98 10.28
N ALA A 81 -13.50 7.55 11.54
CA ALA A 81 -14.39 6.64 12.27
C ALA A 81 -15.40 7.43 13.12
#